data_AF-A0A6B3IMQ6-F1
#
_entry.id   AF-A0A6B3IMQ6-F1
#
_cell.length_a   1.000
_cell.length_b   1.000
_cell.length_c   1.000
_cell.angle_alpha   90.00
_cell.angle_beta   90.00
_cell.angle_gamma   90.00
#
_symmetry.space_group_name_H-M   'P 1'
#
loop_
_entity.id
_entity.type
_entity.pdbx_description
1 polymer ?
#
loop_
_entity_poly.entity_id
_entity_poly.type
_entity_poly.pdbx_seq_one_letter_code
_entity_poly.pdbx_strand_id
1 'polypeptide(L)'
;RLGLSFVAVVHHLSDVVDGAAAKEAAAILKMASTRTIYAQKSDEARATGRVIGLPRWAVEIIPTLTPGIAVWDVNGNVQVVKHLITEAERPLVFTDRAMTEGSSDDLLPEDIRAAELEAEQRAARME
;
A
#
# COMPACT_ATOMS: atom_id res chain seq x y z
N ARG A 1 17.56 -21.43 15.04
CA ARG A 1 16.63 -20.53 14.31
C ARG A 1 17.37 -19.22 14.07
N LEU A 2 17.40 -18.70 12.85
CA LEU A 2 18.20 -17.53 12.45
C LEU A 2 17.58 -16.16 12.81
N GLY A 3 16.47 -16.13 13.57
CA GLY A 3 15.84 -14.86 14.01
C GLY A 3 15.31 -13.96 12.88
N LEU A 4 15.14 -14.50 11.68
CA LEU A 4 14.73 -13.75 10.50
C LEU A 4 13.25 -13.32 10.61
N SER A 5 12.99 -12.07 10.24
CA SER A 5 11.65 -11.50 10.08
C SER A 5 11.48 -10.96 8.66
N PHE A 6 10.32 -11.20 8.07
CA PHE A 6 9.97 -10.69 6.74
C PHE A 6 8.72 -9.83 6.86
N VAL A 7 8.79 -8.61 6.34
CA VAL A 7 7.68 -7.65 6.31
C VAL A 7 7.49 -7.21 4.87
N ALA A 8 6.27 -7.36 4.38
CA ALA A 8 5.86 -6.88 3.06
C ALA A 8 4.71 -5.89 3.22
N VAL A 9 4.73 -4.81 2.44
CA VAL A 9 3.70 -3.77 2.42
C VAL A 9 3.25 -3.59 0.98
N VAL A 10 1.94 -3.65 0.76
CA VAL A 10 1.33 -3.60 -0.57
C VAL A 10 0.09 -2.72 -0.55
N HIS A 11 -0.19 -2.03 -1.66
CA HIS A 11 -1.38 -1.18 -1.80
C HIS A 11 -2.64 -2.00 -2.12
N HIS A 12 -2.52 -2.93 -3.07
CA HIS A 12 -3.57 -3.88 -3.41
C HIS A 12 -3.01 -5.29 -3.36
N LEU A 13 -3.79 -6.21 -2.80
CA LEU A 13 -3.40 -7.61 -2.75
C LEU A 13 -3.45 -8.23 -4.15
N SER A 14 -4.38 -7.77 -4.99
CA SER A 14 -4.51 -8.17 -6.40
C SER A 14 -3.21 -8.07 -7.17
N ASP A 15 -2.43 -7.00 -6.95
CA ASP A 15 -1.16 -6.75 -7.63
C ASP A 15 -0.12 -7.86 -7.39
N VAL A 16 -0.28 -8.59 -6.27
CA VAL A 16 0.60 -9.68 -5.89
C VAL A 16 0.04 -11.04 -6.30
N VAL A 17 -1.29 -11.21 -6.28
CA VAL A 17 -1.95 -12.52 -6.47
C VAL A 17 -2.44 -12.78 -7.88
N ASP A 18 -2.32 -11.82 -8.81
CA ASP A 18 -2.67 -12.00 -10.23
C ASP A 18 -1.44 -12.20 -11.15
N GLY A 19 -0.22 -12.18 -10.59
CA GLY A 19 1.04 -12.31 -11.33
C GLY A 19 1.54 -13.74 -11.54
N ALA A 20 2.64 -13.89 -12.29
CA ALA A 20 3.26 -15.20 -12.55
C ALA A 20 3.70 -15.97 -11.28
N ALA A 21 3.93 -15.25 -10.18
CA ALA A 21 4.29 -15.79 -8.86
C ALA A 21 3.12 -15.75 -7.84
N ALA A 22 1.88 -15.63 -8.32
CA ALA A 22 0.67 -15.50 -7.51
C ALA A 22 0.54 -16.59 -6.44
N LYS A 23 0.89 -17.82 -6.79
CA LYS A 23 0.76 -18.98 -5.90
C LYS A 23 1.74 -18.91 -4.73
N GLU A 24 2.99 -18.57 -5.02
CA GLU A 24 4.06 -18.40 -4.03
C GLU A 24 3.76 -17.22 -3.11
N ALA A 25 3.33 -16.09 -3.68
CA ALA A 25 2.93 -14.92 -2.92
C ALA A 25 1.76 -15.22 -1.98
N ALA A 26 0.71 -15.87 -2.47
CA ALA A 26 -0.43 -16.26 -1.65
C ALA A 26 -0.03 -17.23 -0.53
N ALA A 27 0.93 -18.14 -0.77
CA ALA A 27 1.46 -19.03 0.25
C ALA A 27 2.22 -18.27 1.34
N ILE A 28 3.10 -17.34 0.97
CA ILE A 28 3.85 -16.50 1.92
C ILE A 28 2.89 -15.65 2.76
N LEU A 29 1.87 -15.06 2.13
CA LEU A 29 0.85 -14.26 2.82
C LEU A 29 0.03 -15.08 3.83
N LYS A 30 -0.28 -16.35 3.51
CA LYS A 30 -0.96 -17.27 4.43
C LYS A 30 -0.07 -17.73 5.58
N MET A 31 1.24 -17.74 5.40
CA MET A 31 2.21 -18.10 6.43
C MET A 31 2.57 -16.95 7.37
N ALA A 32 2.21 -15.71 7.03
CA ALA A 32 2.47 -14.55 7.87
C ALA A 32 1.74 -14.67 9.22
N SER A 33 2.50 -14.63 10.31
CA SER A 33 1.96 -14.70 11.68
C SER A 33 1.14 -13.47 12.06
N THR A 34 1.41 -12.33 11.43
CA THR A 34 0.74 -11.06 11.66
C THR A 34 0.37 -10.44 10.33
N ARG A 35 -0.89 -10.03 10.19
CA ARG A 35 -1.42 -9.35 9.01
C ARG A 35 -2.16 -8.09 9.47
N THR A 36 -1.88 -6.97 8.81
CA THR A 36 -2.49 -5.67 9.10
C THR A 36 -3.16 -5.15 7.85
N ILE A 37 -4.48 -4.93 7.91
CA ILE A 37 -5.30 -4.53 6.79
C ILE A 37 -5.92 -3.17 7.12
N TYR A 38 -5.51 -2.15 6.36
CA TYR A 38 -6.09 -0.81 6.43
C TYR A 38 -7.35 -0.69 5.57
N ALA A 39 -7.93 0.51 5.53
CA ALA A 39 -9.08 0.79 4.69
C ALA A 39 -8.82 0.41 3.22
N GLN A 40 -9.76 -0.33 2.64
CA GLN A 40 -9.74 -0.75 1.24
C GLN A 40 -11.13 -0.58 0.64
N LYS A 41 -11.22 -0.45 -0.69
CA LYS A 41 -12.51 -0.49 -1.40
C LYS A 41 -13.21 -1.83 -1.14
N SER A 42 -14.54 -1.85 -1.16
CA SER A 42 -15.33 -3.03 -0.83
C SER A 42 -14.98 -4.29 -1.62
N ASP A 43 -14.68 -4.16 -2.91
CA ASP A 43 -14.30 -5.30 -3.74
C ASP A 43 -12.91 -5.84 -3.39
N GLU A 44 -11.98 -4.95 -3.07
CA GLU A 44 -10.63 -5.29 -2.62
C GLU A 44 -10.66 -5.97 -1.24
N ALA A 45 -11.48 -5.46 -0.32
CA ALA A 45 -11.68 -6.08 1.00
C ALA A 45 -12.23 -7.51 0.87
N ARG A 46 -13.17 -7.76 -0.06
CA ARG A 46 -13.70 -9.10 -0.34
C ARG A 46 -12.64 -10.01 -0.95
N ALA A 47 -11.85 -9.51 -1.90
CA ALA A 47 -10.77 -10.25 -2.52
C ALA A 47 -9.73 -10.66 -1.47
N THR A 48 -9.27 -9.69 -0.67
CA THR A 48 -8.36 -9.89 0.46
C THR A 48 -8.92 -10.94 1.43
N GLY A 49 -10.17 -10.79 1.87
CA GLY A 49 -10.81 -11.74 2.78
C GLY A 49 -10.82 -13.19 2.26
N ARG A 50 -11.03 -13.40 0.95
CA ARG A 50 -10.96 -14.74 0.33
C ARG A 50 -9.55 -15.30 0.31
N VAL A 51 -8.53 -14.49 0.01
CA VAL A 51 -7.13 -14.95 -0.10
C VAL A 51 -6.57 -15.33 1.26
N ILE A 52 -6.76 -14.47 2.27
CA ILE A 52 -6.14 -14.64 3.59
C ILE A 52 -7.09 -15.24 4.66
N GLY A 53 -8.35 -15.49 4.32
CA GLY A 53 -9.29 -16.22 5.18
C GLY A 53 -9.84 -15.38 6.34
N LEU A 54 -10.13 -14.10 6.09
CA LEU A 54 -10.70 -13.23 7.12
C LEU A 54 -12.17 -13.61 7.43
N PRO A 55 -12.62 -13.45 8.69
CA PRO A 55 -14.01 -13.62 9.04
C PRO A 55 -14.88 -12.56 8.37
N ARG A 56 -16.14 -12.91 8.09
CA ARG A 56 -17.08 -12.05 7.36
C ARG A 56 -17.20 -10.64 7.94
N TRP A 57 -17.31 -10.51 9.26
CA TRP A 57 -17.42 -9.21 9.93
C TRP A 57 -16.20 -8.31 9.66
N ALA A 58 -15.01 -8.89 9.56
CA ALA A 58 -13.79 -8.13 9.31
C ALA A 58 -13.78 -7.61 7.87
N VAL A 59 -14.20 -8.43 6.91
CA VAL A 59 -14.38 -7.99 5.51
C VAL A 59 -15.40 -6.86 5.40
N GLU A 60 -16.49 -6.92 6.18
CA GLU A 60 -17.55 -5.91 6.17
C GLU A 60 -17.11 -4.56 6.77
N ILE A 61 -16.23 -4.55 7.77
CA ILE A 61 -15.78 -3.31 8.43
C ILE A 61 -14.61 -2.63 7.72
N ILE A 62 -13.75 -3.37 6.99
CA ILE A 62 -12.55 -2.84 6.31
C ILE A 62 -12.84 -1.55 5.50
N PRO A 63 -13.91 -1.46 4.68
CA PRO A 63 -14.18 -0.26 3.90
C PRO A 63 -14.55 0.99 4.70
N THR A 64 -14.92 0.82 5.97
CA THR A 64 -15.32 1.91 6.88
C THR A 64 -14.21 2.40 7.78
N LEU A 65 -13.03 1.75 7.73
CA LEU A 65 -11.91 2.12 8.58
C LEU A 65 -11.41 3.53 8.23
N THR A 66 -11.11 4.30 9.27
CA THR A 66 -10.48 5.61 9.12
C THR A 66 -8.96 5.48 9.20
N PRO A 67 -8.19 6.48 8.74
CA PRO A 67 -6.75 6.50 8.92
C PRO A 67 -6.33 6.20 10.36
N GLY A 68 -5.30 5.38 10.52
CA GLY A 68 -4.82 4.91 11.82
C GLY A 68 -5.61 3.75 12.44
N ILE A 69 -6.70 3.29 11.82
CA ILE A 69 -7.42 2.08 12.24
C ILE A 69 -7.19 0.96 11.22
N ALA A 70 -6.91 -0.24 11.72
CA ALA A 70 -6.70 -1.42 10.90
C ALA A 70 -7.40 -2.66 11.49
N VAL A 71 -7.74 -3.61 10.64
CA VAL A 71 -7.97 -4.99 11.08
C VAL A 71 -6.61 -5.67 11.23
N TRP A 72 -6.37 -6.25 12.40
CA TRP A 72 -5.22 -7.10 12.67
C TRP A 72 -5.67 -8.54 12.74
N ASP A 73 -4.92 -9.43 12.10
CA ASP A 73 -5.02 -10.87 12.29
C ASP A 73 -3.67 -11.37 12.79
N VAL A 74 -3.65 -11.78 14.06
CA VAL A 74 -2.46 -12.32 14.72
C VAL A 74 -2.72 -13.78 15.04
N ASN A 75 -2.10 -14.68 14.27
CA ASN A 75 -2.29 -16.13 14.39
C ASN A 75 -3.78 -16.55 14.43
N GLY A 76 -4.63 -15.92 13.60
CA GLY A 76 -6.07 -16.20 13.53
C GLY A 76 -6.92 -15.42 14.53
N ASN A 77 -6.31 -14.65 15.43
CA ASN A 77 -7.01 -13.73 16.31
C ASN A 77 -7.23 -12.40 15.58
N VAL A 78 -8.48 -12.18 15.14
CA VAL A 78 -8.85 -11.02 14.32
C VAL A 78 -9.47 -9.93 15.19
N GLN A 79 -8.88 -8.73 15.19
CA GLN A 79 -9.30 -7.58 15.99
C GLN A 79 -9.22 -6.29 15.20
N VAL A 80 -10.04 -5.31 15.58
CA VAL A 80 -9.89 -3.93 15.09
C VAL A 80 -8.96 -3.19 16.04
N VAL A 81 -7.88 -2.64 15.50
CA VAL A 81 -6.81 -1.99 16.26
C VAL A 81 -6.66 -0.55 15.81
N LYS A 82 -6.53 0.36 16.78
CA LYS A 82 -6.17 1.76 16.54
C LYS A 82 -4.68 1.94 16.80
N HIS A 83 -3.93 2.36 15.78
CA HIS A 83 -2.55 2.79 15.92
C HIS A 83 -2.52 4.20 16.51
N LEU A 84 -1.77 4.36 17.58
CA LEU A 84 -1.50 5.65 18.20
C LEU A 84 -0.13 6.13 17.73
N ILE A 85 -0.07 7.36 17.26
CA ILE A 85 1.16 8.00 16.81
C ILE A 85 1.59 8.96 17.93
N THR A 86 2.81 8.79 18.41
CA THR A 86 3.42 9.69 19.39
C THR A 86 3.94 10.95 18.71
N GLU A 87 4.17 12.03 19.48
CA GLU A 87 4.72 13.28 18.93
C GLU A 87 6.07 13.07 18.22
N ALA A 88 6.90 12.14 18.70
CA ALA A 88 8.18 11.80 18.09
C ALA A 88 8.03 11.11 16.72
N GLU A 89 6.92 10.42 16.48
CA GLU A 89 6.67 9.69 15.23
C GLU A 89 5.95 10.54 14.18
N ARG A 90 5.29 11.64 14.58
CA ARG A 90 4.53 12.50 13.65
C ARG A 90 5.33 12.95 12.42
N PRO A 91 6.61 13.35 12.52
CA PRO A 91 7.39 13.76 11.35
C PRO A 91 7.65 12.63 10.34
N LEU A 92 7.62 11.36 10.79
CA LEU A 92 7.87 10.20 9.95
C LEU A 92 6.61 9.68 9.27
N VAL A 93 5.45 9.79 9.94
CA VAL A 93 4.20 9.19 9.47
C VAL A 93 3.39 10.12 8.56
N PHE A 94 3.44 11.44 8.80
CA PHE A 94 2.69 12.41 8.00
C PHE A 94 3.51 12.92 6.82
N THR A 95 3.68 12.08 5.80
CA THR A 95 4.45 12.39 4.58
C THR A 95 3.66 13.07 3.48
N ASP A 96 2.36 13.34 3.67
CA ASP A 96 1.50 13.92 2.64
C ASP A 96 2.07 15.22 2.06
N ARG A 97 2.73 16.05 2.90
CA ARG A 97 3.39 17.29 2.45
C ARG A 97 4.52 17.03 1.45
N ALA A 98 5.30 15.97 1.66
CA ALA A 98 6.38 15.57 0.77
C ALA A 98 5.86 15.09 -0.60
N MET A 99 4.62 14.58 -0.66
CA MET A 99 3.97 14.19 -1.93
C MET A 99 3.38 15.39 -2.68
N THR A 100 2.99 16.47 -1.99
CA THR A 100 2.51 17.72 -2.63
C THR A 100 3.62 18.67 -3.05
N GLU A 101 4.78 18.65 -2.40
CA GLU A 101 5.94 19.48 -2.77
C GLU A 101 6.79 18.87 -3.89
N GLY A 102 6.63 17.57 -4.17
CA GLY A 102 7.37 16.82 -5.19
C GLY A 102 6.86 16.92 -6.63
N SER A 103 5.75 17.63 -6.89
CA SER A 103 5.39 18.06 -8.25
C SER A 103 5.82 19.49 -8.52
N SER A 104 6.90 19.93 -7.89
CA SER A 104 7.62 21.12 -8.34
C SER A 104 8.47 20.73 -9.54
N ASP A 105 7.94 21.02 -10.71
CA ASP A 105 8.62 21.13 -12.01
C ASP A 105 9.92 22.00 -11.94
N ASP A 106 10.14 22.69 -10.82
CA ASP A 106 11.29 23.53 -10.49
C ASP A 106 12.56 22.76 -10.05
N LEU A 107 12.51 21.44 -9.82
CA LEU A 107 13.69 20.66 -9.37
C LEU A 107 14.38 19.84 -10.47
N LEU A 108 13.83 19.82 -11.68
CA LEU A 108 14.51 19.17 -12.80
C LEU A 108 15.75 19.99 -13.20
N PRO A 109 16.93 19.38 -13.33
CA PRO A 109 18.08 20.03 -13.95
C PRO A 109 17.69 20.64 -15.31
N GLU A 110 18.14 21.87 -15.58
CA GLU A 110 17.76 22.65 -16.77
C GLU A 110 17.92 21.87 -18.09
N ASP A 111 18.90 20.98 -18.15
CA ASP A 111 19.19 20.10 -19.29
C ASP A 111 18.09 19.05 -19.52
N ILE A 112 17.49 18.52 -18.46
CA ILE A 112 16.38 17.57 -18.54
C ILE A 112 15.09 18.28 -18.94
N ARG A 113 14.83 19.45 -18.36
CA ARG A 113 13.66 20.28 -18.70
C ARG A 113 13.70 20.73 -20.16
N ALA A 114 14.87 21.12 -20.65
CA ALA A 114 15.06 21.48 -22.06
C ALA A 114 14.83 20.29 -23.00
N ALA A 115 15.26 19.08 -22.62
CA ALA A 115 15.06 17.88 -23.41
C ALA A 115 13.58 17.47 -23.51
N GLU A 116 12.82 17.59 -22.42
CA GLU A 116 11.37 17.33 -22.42
C GLU A 116 10.62 18.34 -23.29
N LEU A 117 10.95 19.63 -23.18
CA LEU A 117 10.34 20.67 -24.01
C LEU A 117 10.63 20.46 -25.50
N GLU A 118 11.85 20.05 -25.85
CA GLU A 118 12.20 19.71 -27.22
C GLU A 118 11.43 18.48 -27.72
N ALA A 119 11.23 17.48 -26.87
CA ALA A 119 10.48 16.27 -27.22
C ALA A 119 8.99 16.61 -27.48
N GLU A 120 8.39 17.45 -26.64
CA GLU A 120 7.02 17.93 -26.82
C GLU A 120 6.86 18.78 -28.09
N GLN A 121 7.81 19.69 -28.35
CA GLN A 121 7.80 20.50 -29.58
C GLN A 121 8.01 19.67 -30.85
N ARG A 122 8.80 18.60 -30.78
CA ARG A 122 8.95 17.65 -31.90
C ARG A 122 7.67 16.86 -32.13
N ALA A 123 7.00 16.42 -31.07
CA ALA A 123 5.71 15.73 -31.16
C ALA A 123 4.64 16.65 -31.78
N ALA A 124 4.55 17.91 -31.33
CA ALA A 124 3.60 18.90 -31.85
C ALA A 124 3.87 19.35 -33.29
N ARG A 125 5.07 19.10 -33.83
CA ARG A 125 5.42 19.39 -35.23
C ARG A 125 5.20 18.18 -36.16
N MET A 126 4.94 17.00 -35.58
CA MET A 126 4.63 15.78 -36.31
C MET A 126 3.12 15.52 -36.43
N GLU A 127 2.28 16.30 -35.73
CA GLU A 127 0.86 16.51 -36.03
C GLU A 127 0.65 17.67 -37.02
#